data_AF-A0A954XUF2-F1
#
_entry.id   AF-A0A954XUF2-F1
#
_cell.length_a   1.000
_cell.length_b   1.000
_cell.length_c   1.000
_cell.angle_alpha   90.00
_cell.angle_beta   90.00
_cell.angle_gamma   90.00
#
_symmetry.space_group_name_H-M   'P 1'
#
loop_
_entity.id
_entity.type
_entity.pdbx_description
1 polymer ?
#
loop_
_entity_poly.entity_id
_entity_poly.type
_entity_poly.pdbx_seq_one_letter_code
_entity_poly.pdbx_strand_id
1 'polypeptide(L)'
;MSGLVQGALYPAVRPKDINAFVLPVPPLEQQKRIVAEIEKQFSRLDEAVANLKRVKANLKRYKAAVLKAAVEGKLTEEWRAAQGRANVAGGQEPGATKSHPDVEPASKLLDRILAERRAKWEEAELAKMEAKGEVPKNDKWKAKYKEPAEPETTNLPALPEGWVWATWDQISNWVTYGFTRPMPHVEAGMPIVTAKHVV
;
A
#
# COMPACT_ATOMS: atom_id res chain seq x y z
N MET A 1 33.23 21.67 19.64
CA MET A 1 33.11 22.20 21.01
C MET A 1 33.40 23.68 20.96
N SER A 2 32.44 24.53 21.35
CA SER A 2 32.65 25.98 21.41
C SER A 2 33.74 26.29 22.45
N GLY A 3 34.70 27.15 22.11
CA GLY A 3 35.83 27.54 22.98
C GLY A 3 35.44 28.26 24.28
N LEU A 4 34.13 28.47 24.50
CA LEU A 4 33.55 29.08 25.71
C LEU A 4 33.15 28.04 26.77
N VAL A 5 33.19 26.73 26.47
CA VAL A 5 32.85 25.69 27.43
C VAL A 5 34.05 25.40 28.32
N GLN A 6 33.96 25.76 29.61
CA GLN A 6 34.96 25.43 30.62
C GLN A 6 34.44 24.31 31.53
N GLY A 7 35.01 23.10 31.38
CA GLY A 7 34.77 21.95 32.26
C GLY A 7 33.58 21.05 31.89
N ALA A 8 33.23 20.14 32.80
CA ALA A 8 32.18 19.11 32.64
C ALA A 8 30.78 19.57 33.11
N LEU A 9 30.45 20.85 32.96
CA LEU A 9 29.20 21.44 33.46
C LEU A 9 28.19 21.74 32.35
N TYR A 10 26.92 21.80 32.74
CA TYR A 10 25.79 22.15 31.87
C TYR A 10 26.05 23.46 31.11
N PRO A 11 25.61 23.58 29.84
CA PRO A 11 25.81 24.79 29.06
C PRO A 11 25.04 25.95 29.71
N ALA A 12 25.79 26.92 30.22
CA ALA A 12 25.26 28.13 30.83
C ALA A 12 26.14 29.34 30.50
N VAL A 13 25.49 30.50 30.35
CA VAL A 13 26.16 31.78 30.11
C VAL A 13 26.40 32.45 31.46
N ARG A 14 27.66 32.76 31.80
CA ARG A 14 27.97 33.40 33.08
C ARG A 14 27.87 34.93 32.94
N PRO A 15 27.52 35.66 34.01
CA PRO A 15 27.46 37.12 33.98
C PRO A 15 28.76 37.79 33.50
N LYS A 16 29.92 37.20 33.85
CA LYS A 16 31.24 37.67 33.39
C LYS A 16 31.40 37.59 31.86
N ASP A 17 30.84 36.56 31.23
CA ASP A 17 30.92 36.37 29.77
C ASP A 17 30.03 37.40 29.04
N ILE A 18 28.87 37.75 29.62
CA ILE A 18 27.97 38.80 29.12
C ILE A 18 28.64 40.18 29.23
N ASN A 19 29.22 40.49 30.40
CA ASN A 19 29.85 41.79 30.66
C ASN A 19 31.12 42.01 29.83
N ALA A 20 31.82 40.94 29.44
CA ALA A 20 32.99 41.00 28.58
C ALA A 20 32.63 41.12 27.08
N PHE A 21 31.37 40.95 26.71
CA PHE A 21 30.93 41.02 25.32
C PHE A 21 30.85 42.47 24.85
N VAL A 22 31.63 42.81 23.82
CA VAL A 22 31.60 44.14 23.20
C VAL A 22 30.54 44.15 22.10
N LEU A 23 29.42 44.84 22.36
CA LEU A 23 28.37 45.04 21.39
C LEU A 23 28.65 46.30 20.55
N PRO A 24 28.81 46.21 19.22
CA PRO A 24 28.86 47.40 18.38
C PRO A 24 27.46 48.02 18.31
N VAL A 25 27.32 49.25 18.84
CA VAL A 25 26.05 49.96 18.89
C VAL A 25 26.02 51.03 17.79
N PRO A 26 25.22 50.86 16.71
CA PRO A 26 25.10 51.87 15.66
C PRO A 26 24.25 53.07 16.13
N PRO A 27 24.24 54.19 15.41
CA PRO A 27 23.35 55.32 15.71
C PRO A 27 21.87 54.92 15.80
N LEU A 28 21.09 55.63 16.62
CA LEU A 28 19.70 55.27 16.95
C LEU A 28 18.82 55.06 15.71
N GLU A 29 18.97 55.90 14.69
CA GLU A 29 18.19 55.77 13.45
C GLU A 29 18.53 54.50 12.66
N GLN A 30 19.79 54.05 12.69
CA GLN A 30 20.18 52.78 12.09
C GLN A 30 19.63 51.60 12.90
N GLN A 31 19.64 51.68 14.23
CA GLN A 31 19.04 50.64 15.07
C GLN A 31 17.55 50.44 14.73
N LYS A 32 16.78 51.53 14.64
CA LYS A 32 15.35 51.47 14.27
C LYS A 32 15.14 50.84 12.89
N ARG A 33 15.96 51.19 11.90
CA ARG A 33 15.89 50.61 10.55
C ARG A 33 16.19 49.10 10.56
N ILE A 34 17.22 48.68 11.29
CA ILE A 34 17.59 47.27 11.43
C ILE A 34 16.44 46.49 12.08
N VAL A 35 15.89 47.01 13.19
CA VAL A 35 14.76 46.39 13.90
C VAL A 35 13.54 46.28 12.98
N ALA A 36 13.18 47.34 12.27
CA ALA A 36 12.04 47.32 11.36
C ALA A 36 12.18 46.28 10.24
N GLU A 37 13.38 46.12 9.67
CA GLU A 37 13.60 45.09 8.65
C GLU A 37 13.56 43.68 9.25
N ILE A 38 14.12 43.48 10.45
CA ILE A 38 14.05 42.21 11.17
C ILE A 38 12.59 41.83 11.47
N GLU A 39 11.79 42.74 12.02
CA GLU A 39 10.37 42.52 12.34
C GLU A 39 9.55 42.19 11.10
N LYS A 40 9.82 42.87 9.97
CA LYS A 40 9.22 42.56 8.68
C LYS A 40 9.56 41.15 8.22
N GLN A 41 10.82 40.70 8.35
CA GLN A 41 11.21 39.34 7.99
C GLN A 41 10.57 38.29 8.91
N PHE A 42 10.48 38.55 10.22
CA PHE A 42 9.79 37.67 11.16
C PHE A 42 8.30 37.54 10.82
N SER A 43 7.64 38.65 10.50
CA SER A 43 6.22 38.64 10.09
C SER A 43 5.98 37.76 8.86
N ARG A 44 6.88 37.82 7.87
CA ARG A 44 6.84 36.95 6.68
C ARG A 44 7.05 35.47 7.03
N LEU A 45 7.97 35.18 7.95
CA LEU A 45 8.21 33.82 8.42
C LEU A 45 7.00 33.25 9.15
N ASP A 46 6.36 34.04 10.01
CA ASP A 46 5.18 33.62 10.76
C ASP A 46 4.00 33.31 9.82
N GLU A 47 3.77 34.14 8.81
CA GLU A 47 2.77 33.89 7.76
C GLU A 47 3.07 32.60 6.99
N ALA A 48 4.33 32.39 6.59
CA ALA A 48 4.75 31.19 5.88
C ALA A 48 4.54 29.92 6.73
N VAL A 49 4.89 29.96 8.01
CA VAL A 49 4.69 28.86 8.96
C VAL A 49 3.20 28.58 9.15
N ALA A 50 2.37 29.61 9.28
CA ALA A 50 0.92 29.46 9.40
C ALA A 50 0.32 28.81 8.15
N ASN A 51 0.72 29.27 6.96
CA ASN A 51 0.25 28.69 5.70
C ASN A 51 0.68 27.22 5.55
N LEU A 52 1.94 26.89 5.88
CA LEU A 52 2.43 25.51 5.82
C LEU A 52 1.64 24.59 6.77
N LYS A 53 1.37 25.05 7.99
CA LYS A 53 0.53 24.31 8.96
C LYS A 53 -0.87 24.07 8.40
N ARG A 54 -1.48 25.07 7.78
CA ARG A 54 -2.81 24.96 7.14
C ARG A 54 -2.80 23.95 5.99
N VAL A 55 -1.83 24.03 5.08
CA VAL A 55 -1.70 23.10 3.94
C VAL A 55 -1.49 21.67 4.43
N LYS A 56 -0.65 21.45 5.44
CA LYS A 56 -0.43 20.12 6.03
C LYS A 56 -1.73 19.52 6.60
N ALA A 57 -2.54 20.33 7.28
CA ALA A 57 -3.84 19.89 7.80
C ALA A 57 -4.82 19.55 6.67
N ASN A 58 -4.87 20.37 5.61
CA ASN A 58 -5.72 20.12 4.45
C ASN A 58 -5.30 18.85 3.70
N LEU A 59 -4.00 18.59 3.56
CA LEU A 59 -3.50 17.40 2.90
C LEU A 59 -3.96 16.11 3.60
N LYS A 60 -4.01 16.11 4.95
CA LYS A 60 -4.54 14.97 5.71
C LYS A 60 -6.01 14.71 5.37
N ARG A 61 -6.82 15.76 5.31
CA ARG A 61 -8.25 15.67 4.94
C ARG A 61 -8.43 15.23 3.49
N TYR A 62 -7.64 15.79 2.58
CA TYR A 62 -7.67 15.43 1.17
C TYR A 62 -7.34 13.96 0.95
N LYS A 63 -6.28 13.44 1.59
CA LYS A 63 -5.95 12.01 1.54
C LYS A 63 -7.11 11.14 1.99
N ALA A 64 -7.76 11.47 3.11
CA ALA A 64 -8.91 10.72 3.59
C ALA A 64 -10.10 10.79 2.60
N ALA A 65 -10.35 11.96 2.00
CA ALA A 65 -11.41 12.13 1.01
C ALA A 65 -11.14 11.33 -0.28
N VAL A 66 -9.90 11.33 -0.77
CA VAL A 66 -9.49 10.54 -1.95
C VAL A 66 -9.63 9.05 -1.67
N LEU A 67 -9.16 8.58 -0.51
CA LEU A 67 -9.32 7.16 -0.14
C LEU A 67 -10.79 6.77 -0.04
N LYS A 68 -11.63 7.62 0.57
CA LYS A 68 -13.08 7.42 0.61
C LYS A 68 -13.68 7.35 -0.80
N ALA A 69 -13.31 8.26 -1.68
CA ALA A 69 -13.78 8.26 -3.07
C ALA A 69 -13.31 7.03 -3.85
N ALA A 70 -12.10 6.51 -3.55
CA ALA A 70 -11.58 5.30 -4.16
C ALA A 70 -12.37 4.06 -3.73
N VAL A 71 -12.63 3.89 -2.42
CA VAL A 71 -13.35 2.72 -1.90
C VAL A 71 -14.85 2.74 -2.22
N GLU A 72 -15.46 3.93 -2.33
CA GLU A 72 -16.84 4.09 -2.81
C GLU A 72 -16.95 3.93 -4.34
N GLY A 73 -15.82 3.77 -5.04
CA GLY A 73 -15.76 3.64 -6.49
C GLY A 73 -16.07 4.92 -7.26
N LYS A 74 -16.21 6.07 -6.59
CA LYS A 74 -16.50 7.37 -7.24
C LYS A 74 -15.43 7.76 -8.27
N LEU A 75 -14.17 7.40 -8.00
CA LEU A 75 -13.06 7.65 -8.94
C LEU A 75 -13.17 6.85 -10.25
N THR A 76 -13.91 5.74 -10.25
CA THR A 76 -14.11 4.89 -11.44
C THR A 76 -15.54 4.94 -11.96
N GLU A 77 -16.38 5.85 -11.44
CA GLU A 77 -17.80 5.92 -11.77
C GLU A 77 -18.02 6.28 -13.24
N GLU A 78 -17.32 7.30 -13.75
CA GLU A 78 -17.39 7.69 -15.17
C GLU A 78 -16.92 6.56 -16.10
N TRP A 79 -15.82 5.91 -15.74
CA TRP A 79 -15.34 4.74 -16.46
C TRP A 79 -16.39 3.62 -16.45
N ARG A 80 -16.98 3.29 -15.30
CA ARG A 80 -18.02 2.26 -15.18
C ARG A 80 -19.30 2.62 -15.95
N ALA A 81 -19.72 3.88 -15.92
CA ALA A 81 -20.86 4.37 -16.69
C ALA A 81 -20.61 4.26 -18.20
N ALA A 82 -19.43 4.65 -18.67
CA ALA A 82 -19.02 4.48 -20.07
C ALA A 82 -18.95 3.01 -20.49
N GLN A 83 -18.65 2.09 -19.56
CA GLN A 83 -18.65 0.64 -19.78
C GLN A 83 -20.04 -0.01 -19.59
N GLY A 84 -21.11 0.75 -19.36
CA GLY A 84 -22.44 0.21 -19.09
C GLY A 84 -22.59 -0.53 -17.76
N ARG A 85 -21.62 -0.40 -16.85
CA ARG A 85 -21.58 -0.96 -15.49
C ARG A 85 -22.06 0.08 -14.45
N ALA A 86 -23.12 0.82 -14.76
CA ALA A 86 -23.69 1.77 -13.82
C ALA A 86 -24.13 1.03 -12.54
N ASN A 87 -23.83 1.61 -11.37
CA ASN A 87 -24.22 1.06 -10.07
C ASN A 87 -25.73 0.80 -10.05
N VAL A 88 -26.15 -0.45 -10.09
CA VAL A 88 -27.54 -0.83 -9.80
C VAL A 88 -27.68 -0.77 -8.28
N ALA A 89 -28.33 0.29 -7.79
CA ALA A 89 -28.68 0.42 -6.38
C ALA A 89 -29.80 -0.59 -6.05
N GLY A 90 -29.41 -1.83 -5.82
CA GLY A 90 -30.32 -2.96 -5.59
C GLY A 90 -29.66 -4.20 -6.16
N GLY A 91 -29.39 -5.20 -5.30
CA GLY A 91 -28.59 -6.38 -5.62
C GLY A 91 -29.23 -7.32 -6.64
N GLN A 92 -29.39 -6.86 -7.88
CA GLN A 92 -29.75 -7.66 -9.01
C GLN A 92 -28.49 -7.90 -9.83
N GLU A 93 -28.22 -9.17 -10.09
CA GLU A 93 -26.99 -9.65 -10.71
C GLU A 93 -26.67 -8.89 -12.01
N PRO A 94 -25.40 -8.49 -12.22
CA PRO A 94 -25.01 -7.80 -13.43
C PRO A 94 -25.11 -8.76 -14.62
N GLY A 95 -26.26 -8.76 -15.28
CA GLY A 95 -26.46 -9.41 -16.57
C GLY A 95 -25.42 -8.92 -17.57
N ALA A 96 -24.68 -9.88 -18.15
CA ALA A 96 -23.84 -9.79 -19.35
C ALA A 96 -23.23 -8.41 -19.61
N THR A 97 -22.10 -8.16 -18.95
CA THR A 97 -21.34 -6.93 -19.11
C THR A 97 -20.57 -6.96 -20.42
N LYS A 98 -20.85 -6.02 -21.34
CA LYS A 98 -20.06 -5.81 -22.56
C LYS A 98 -18.58 -5.72 -22.19
N SER A 99 -17.80 -6.68 -22.66
CA SER A 99 -16.36 -6.78 -22.45
C SER A 99 -15.66 -5.63 -23.18
N HIS A 100 -14.72 -4.95 -22.53
CA HIS A 100 -13.83 -4.01 -23.21
C HIS A 100 -12.92 -4.81 -24.18
N PRO A 101 -12.70 -4.36 -25.42
CA PRO A 101 -11.90 -5.10 -26.40
C PRO A 101 -10.45 -5.37 -25.93
N ASP A 102 -9.87 -4.51 -25.08
CA ASP A 102 -8.51 -4.69 -24.55
C ASP A 102 -8.40 -5.39 -23.17
N VAL A 103 -9.51 -5.83 -22.55
CA VAL A 103 -9.40 -6.56 -21.27
C VAL A 103 -9.25 -8.05 -21.59
N GLU A 104 -8.10 -8.62 -21.22
CA GLU A 104 -7.84 -10.05 -21.41
C GLU A 104 -8.91 -10.90 -20.69
N PRO A 105 -9.46 -11.95 -21.34
CA PRO A 105 -10.36 -12.88 -20.67
C PRO A 105 -9.70 -13.55 -19.47
N ALA A 106 -10.46 -13.87 -18.42
CA ALA A 106 -9.93 -14.48 -17.21
C ALA A 106 -9.23 -15.82 -17.47
N SER A 107 -9.65 -16.58 -18.49
CA SER A 107 -8.98 -17.81 -18.91
C SER A 107 -7.53 -17.56 -19.35
N LYS A 108 -7.27 -16.52 -20.16
CA LYS A 108 -5.90 -16.18 -20.58
C LYS A 108 -5.02 -15.73 -19.42
N LEU A 109 -5.59 -14.99 -18.48
CA LEU A 109 -4.90 -14.60 -17.25
C LEU A 109 -4.54 -15.83 -16.40
N LEU A 110 -5.48 -16.78 -16.26
CA LEU A 110 -5.26 -18.02 -15.53
C LEU A 110 -4.12 -18.84 -16.15
N ASP A 111 -4.12 -18.98 -17.48
CA ASP A 111 -3.05 -19.67 -18.22
C ASP A 111 -1.67 -19.04 -17.92
N ARG A 112 -1.60 -17.70 -17.88
CA ARG A 112 -0.37 -16.97 -17.54
C ARG A 112 0.07 -17.24 -16.09
N ILE A 113 -0.87 -17.21 -15.14
CA ILE A 113 -0.59 -17.49 -13.72
C ILE A 113 -0.03 -18.92 -13.55
N LEU A 114 -0.63 -19.91 -14.21
CA LEU A 114 -0.18 -21.31 -14.14
C LEU A 114 1.20 -21.50 -14.77
N ALA A 115 1.47 -20.83 -15.90
CA ALA A 115 2.79 -20.83 -16.55
C ALA A 115 3.87 -20.18 -15.66
N GLU A 116 3.59 -19.00 -15.10
CA GLU A 116 4.50 -18.32 -14.18
C GLU A 116 4.78 -19.15 -12.91
N ARG A 117 3.76 -19.82 -12.38
CA ARG A 117 3.90 -20.71 -11.22
C ARG A 117 4.84 -21.88 -11.52
N ARG A 118 4.67 -22.53 -12.67
CA ARG A 118 5.57 -23.62 -13.09
C ARG A 118 7.01 -23.13 -13.23
N ALA A 119 7.22 -21.98 -13.89
CA ALA A 119 8.56 -21.39 -14.05
C ALA A 119 9.24 -21.12 -12.70
N LYS A 120 8.52 -20.49 -11.76
CA LYS A 120 9.05 -20.24 -10.40
C LYS A 120 9.35 -21.52 -9.63
N TRP A 121 8.53 -22.56 -9.80
CA TRP A 121 8.82 -23.85 -9.20
C TRP A 121 10.08 -24.48 -9.78
N GLU A 122 10.27 -24.39 -11.11
CA GLU A 122 11.47 -24.88 -11.79
C GLU A 122 12.74 -24.16 -11.30
N GLU A 123 12.70 -22.83 -11.22
CA GLU A 123 13.80 -22.01 -10.68
C GLU A 123 14.13 -22.38 -9.23
N ALA A 124 13.12 -22.54 -8.38
CA ALA A 124 13.32 -22.89 -6.98
C ALA A 124 13.91 -24.30 -6.82
N GLU A 125 13.52 -25.25 -7.66
CA GLU A 125 14.06 -26.61 -7.61
C GLU A 125 15.50 -26.66 -8.13
N LEU A 126 15.82 -25.89 -9.18
CA LEU A 126 17.19 -25.70 -9.66
C LEU A 126 18.09 -25.08 -8.59
N ALA A 127 17.63 -24.01 -7.92
CA ALA A 127 18.38 -23.37 -6.84
C ALA A 127 18.64 -24.33 -5.66
N LYS A 128 17.69 -25.22 -5.33
CA LYS A 128 17.91 -26.27 -4.32
C LYS A 128 18.92 -27.32 -4.77
N MET A 129 18.95 -27.69 -6.06
CA MET A 129 19.92 -28.63 -6.60
C MET A 129 21.33 -28.02 -6.63
N GLU A 130 21.45 -26.77 -7.07
CA GLU A 130 22.71 -26.01 -7.05
C GLU A 130 23.26 -25.84 -5.62
N ALA A 131 22.40 -25.49 -4.66
CA ALA A 131 22.79 -25.39 -3.25
C ALA A 131 23.26 -26.72 -2.64
N LYS A 132 22.82 -27.85 -3.22
CA LYS A 132 23.27 -29.20 -2.85
C LYS A 132 24.48 -29.68 -3.67
N GLY A 133 24.98 -28.86 -4.60
CA GLY A 133 26.08 -29.21 -5.51
C GLY A 133 25.69 -30.25 -6.57
N GLU A 134 24.40 -30.47 -6.79
CA GLU A 134 23.87 -31.40 -7.78
C GLU A 134 23.50 -30.65 -9.07
N VAL A 135 24.10 -31.01 -10.20
CA VAL A 135 23.69 -30.47 -11.51
C VAL A 135 22.60 -31.39 -12.09
N PRO A 136 21.45 -30.85 -12.55
CA PRO A 136 20.39 -31.67 -13.13
C PRO A 136 20.92 -32.44 -14.34
N LYS A 137 20.94 -33.78 -14.24
CA LYS A 137 21.43 -34.65 -15.31
C LYS A 137 20.46 -34.81 -16.48
N ASN A 138 19.16 -34.58 -16.27
CA ASN A 138 18.06 -34.70 -17.24
C ASN A 138 16.78 -34.02 -16.72
N ASP A 139 15.84 -33.67 -17.62
CA ASP A 139 14.56 -33.00 -17.31
C ASP A 139 13.51 -33.84 -16.57
N LYS A 140 13.83 -35.08 -16.16
CA LYS A 140 12.90 -35.96 -15.43
C LYS A 140 12.39 -35.36 -14.11
N TRP A 141 13.13 -34.42 -13.53
CA TRP A 141 12.70 -33.74 -12.30
C TRP A 141 11.49 -32.83 -12.52
N LYS A 142 11.28 -32.29 -13.74
CA LYS A 142 10.12 -31.43 -14.06
C LYS A 142 8.78 -32.17 -13.95
N ALA A 143 8.77 -33.48 -14.20
CA ALA A 143 7.59 -34.33 -14.01
C ALA A 143 7.16 -34.47 -12.53
N LYS A 144 7.95 -33.98 -11.57
CA LYS A 144 7.56 -33.92 -10.16
C LYS A 144 6.61 -32.75 -9.85
N TYR A 145 6.46 -31.80 -10.77
CA TYR A 145 5.49 -30.73 -10.61
C TYR A 145 4.07 -31.29 -10.68
N LYS A 146 3.27 -31.04 -9.65
CA LYS A 146 1.85 -31.37 -9.63
C LYS A 146 1.07 -30.16 -10.11
N GLU A 147 0.36 -30.31 -11.22
CA GLU A 147 -0.55 -29.27 -11.68
C GLU A 147 -1.72 -29.11 -10.70
N PRO A 148 -2.17 -27.88 -10.44
CA PRO A 148 -3.32 -27.64 -9.59
C PRO A 148 -4.60 -28.31 -10.13
N ALA A 149 -5.43 -28.83 -9.22
CA ALA A 149 -6.68 -29.47 -9.59
C ALA A 149 -7.68 -28.45 -10.21
N GLU A 150 -8.43 -28.89 -11.21
CA GLU A 150 -9.51 -28.13 -11.80
C GLU A 150 -10.74 -28.08 -10.86
N PRO A 151 -11.54 -27.00 -10.94
CA PRO A 151 -12.71 -26.86 -10.09
C PRO A 151 -13.85 -27.79 -10.53
N GLU A 152 -14.55 -28.37 -9.56
CA GLU A 152 -15.79 -29.09 -9.81
C GLU A 152 -16.92 -28.09 -10.11
N THR A 153 -17.49 -28.15 -11.33
CA THR A 153 -18.47 -27.16 -11.82
C THR A 153 -19.91 -27.67 -11.88
N THR A 154 -20.17 -28.92 -11.48
CA THR A 154 -21.44 -29.64 -11.72
C THR A 154 -22.68 -28.96 -11.15
N ASN A 155 -22.57 -28.23 -10.04
CA ASN A 155 -23.69 -27.55 -9.36
C ASN A 155 -23.48 -26.03 -9.22
N LEU A 156 -22.63 -25.43 -10.05
CA LEU A 156 -22.32 -24.00 -9.97
C LEU A 156 -23.18 -23.17 -10.94
N PRO A 157 -23.51 -21.92 -10.58
CA PRO A 157 -24.23 -21.02 -11.46
C PRO A 157 -23.41 -20.68 -12.72
N ALA A 158 -24.10 -20.26 -13.78
CA ALA A 158 -23.46 -19.79 -15.00
C ALA A 158 -22.66 -18.51 -14.70
N LEU A 159 -21.41 -18.48 -15.18
CA LEU A 159 -20.53 -17.33 -15.00
C LEU A 159 -20.83 -16.22 -16.02
N PRO A 160 -20.58 -14.94 -15.67
CA PRO A 160 -20.61 -13.85 -16.63
C PRO A 160 -19.57 -14.01 -17.74
N GLU A 161 -19.80 -13.36 -18.88
CA GLU A 161 -18.86 -13.36 -20.00
C GLU A 161 -17.45 -12.89 -19.58
N GLY A 162 -16.44 -13.70 -19.90
CA GLY A 162 -15.04 -13.44 -19.57
C GLY A 162 -14.58 -13.93 -18.20
N TRP A 163 -15.46 -14.51 -17.38
CA TRP A 163 -15.10 -15.14 -16.10
C TRP A 163 -14.79 -16.62 -16.28
N VAL A 164 -13.98 -17.18 -15.38
CA VAL A 164 -13.65 -18.61 -15.34
C VAL A 164 -13.67 -19.10 -13.89
N TRP A 165 -14.16 -20.32 -13.66
CA TRP A 165 -14.00 -20.97 -12.36
C TRP A 165 -12.53 -21.35 -12.19
N ALA A 166 -11.99 -21.12 -11.01
CA ALA A 166 -10.64 -21.54 -10.65
C ALA A 166 -10.60 -22.05 -9.21
N THR A 167 -9.75 -23.03 -8.92
CA THR A 167 -9.48 -23.46 -7.56
C THR A 167 -8.48 -22.53 -6.89
N TRP A 168 -8.48 -22.48 -5.55
CA TRP A 168 -7.48 -21.71 -4.81
C TRP A 168 -6.05 -22.17 -5.07
N ASP A 169 -5.85 -23.46 -5.35
CA ASP A 169 -4.55 -24.00 -5.73
C ASP A 169 -4.09 -23.49 -7.10
N GLN A 170 -5.00 -23.18 -8.03
CA GLN A 170 -4.65 -22.61 -9.33
C GLN A 170 -4.14 -21.15 -9.23
N ILE A 171 -4.62 -20.38 -8.25
CA ILE A 171 -4.31 -18.95 -8.11
C ILE A 171 -3.36 -18.59 -6.96
N SER A 172 -3.15 -19.51 -6.02
CA SER A 172 -2.29 -19.27 -4.85
C SER A 172 -1.29 -20.41 -4.65
N ASN A 173 -0.02 -20.03 -4.43
CA ASN A 173 1.06 -20.96 -4.13
C ASN A 173 1.07 -21.42 -2.67
N TRP A 174 0.32 -20.75 -1.80
CA TRP A 174 0.30 -21.05 -0.39
C TRP A 174 -1.00 -20.55 0.25
N VAL A 175 -1.79 -21.48 0.79
CA VAL A 175 -2.92 -21.16 1.66
C VAL A 175 -2.44 -21.31 3.10
N THR A 176 -2.44 -20.21 3.86
CA THR A 176 -2.10 -20.22 5.29
C THR A 176 -3.33 -19.92 6.14
N TYR A 177 -3.41 -20.55 7.31
CA TYR A 177 -4.34 -20.17 8.35
C TYR A 177 -3.69 -19.06 9.19
N GLY A 178 -4.29 -17.87 9.20
CA GLY A 178 -3.85 -16.79 10.09
C GLY A 178 -4.09 -17.13 11.56
N PHE A 179 -3.22 -16.65 12.46
CA PHE A 179 -3.40 -16.81 13.91
C PHE A 179 -4.62 -16.00 14.41
N THR A 180 -5.79 -16.62 14.37
CA THR A 180 -6.99 -16.12 15.05
C THR A 180 -7.19 -16.90 16.35
N ARG A 181 -7.52 -16.20 17.44
CA ARG A 181 -7.97 -16.87 18.66
C ARG A 181 -9.21 -17.71 18.30
N PRO A 182 -9.32 -18.98 18.75
CA PRO A 182 -10.50 -19.80 18.45
C PRO A 182 -11.75 -19.05 18.90
N MET A 183 -12.62 -18.71 17.95
CA MET A 183 -13.92 -18.13 18.28
C MET A 183 -14.86 -19.26 18.70
N PRO A 184 -15.68 -19.07 19.75
CA PRO A 184 -16.68 -20.05 20.14
C PRO A 184 -17.67 -20.26 19.00
N HIS A 185 -18.04 -21.52 18.77
CA HIS A 185 -19.06 -21.86 17.79
C HIS A 185 -20.43 -21.37 18.29
N VAL A 186 -21.15 -20.63 17.46
CA VAL A 186 -22.51 -20.16 17.73
C VAL A 186 -23.44 -20.74 16.68
N GLU A 187 -24.60 -21.27 17.09
CA GLU A 187 -25.60 -21.85 16.18
C GLU A 187 -26.25 -20.80 15.27
N ALA A 188 -26.29 -19.54 15.71
CA ALA A 188 -26.84 -18.42 14.95
C ALA A 188 -25.84 -17.26 14.92
N GLY A 189 -25.46 -16.82 13.71
CA GLY A 189 -24.49 -15.75 13.50
C GLY A 189 -24.05 -15.66 12.04
N MET A 190 -23.12 -14.74 11.76
CA MET A 190 -22.54 -14.63 10.43
C MET A 190 -21.60 -15.81 10.17
N PRO A 191 -21.79 -16.60 9.09
CA PRO A 191 -20.96 -17.75 8.81
C PRO A 191 -19.52 -17.32 8.53
N ILE A 192 -18.56 -18.01 9.15
CA ILE A 192 -17.13 -17.76 8.96
C ILE A 192 -16.57 -18.87 8.08
N VAL A 193 -16.05 -18.49 6.92
CA VAL A 193 -15.27 -19.38 6.07
C VAL A 193 -13.88 -19.52 6.69
N THR A 194 -13.48 -20.75 7.00
CA THR A 194 -12.15 -21.06 7.54
C THR A 194 -11.34 -21.79 6.48
N ALA A 195 -10.01 -21.85 6.62
CA ALA A 195 -9.18 -22.61 5.69
C ALA A 195 -9.62 -24.08 5.54
N LYS A 196 -10.25 -24.67 6.58
CA LYS A 196 -10.81 -26.03 6.53
C LYS A 196 -12.04 -26.17 5.63
N HIS A 197 -12.73 -25.07 5.33
CA HIS A 197 -13.89 -25.03 4.44
C HIS A 197 -13.48 -24.77 2.97
N VAL A 198 -12.18 -24.59 2.71
CA VAL A 198 -11.63 -24.15 1.41
C VAL A 198 -10.77 -25.25 0.76
N VAL A 199 -10.40 -26.29 1.50
CA VAL A 199 -9.61 -27.44 1.03
C VAL A 199 -10.50 -28.65 0.84
#